data_AF-A0A9Q7URQ5-F1
#
_entry.id   AF-A0A9Q7URQ5-F1
#
_cell.length_a   1.000
_cell.length_b   1.000
_cell.length_c   1.000
_cell.angle_alpha   90.00
_cell.angle_beta   90.00
_cell.angle_gamma   90.00
#
_symmetry.space_group_name_H-M   'P 1'
#
loop_
_entity.id
_entity.type
_entity.pdbx_description
1 polymer ?
#
loop_
_entity_poly.entity_id
_entity_poly.type
_entity_poly.pdbx_seq_one_letter_code
_entity_poly.pdbx_strand_id
1 'polypeptide(L)'
;MTGMTLVRNEAGFTVGNRPPSLTARRYKQPPTSNSPSHYSRPHLSLALCRSSKMLLTRPLAILSIALLFFATVDAVGEDRSYASDLKGPSRLPSPSDSLDALSSDSDDALPSDSEFRRALLTEAPYQSALLTKAPFPWSASIPHWVPSSNPNPFSTLKHYKVPRFTIPDGPTFGPFPIGTRKFQPTPYPLSIPHFQNTYTREALLLADLEDVASGWQLLNGKRIYRPEPNILEAVREAVHAPLKSHGWKPREQGQGEFLWPPTIIHPSKAISGLEMPARTRSGLHHELTSSLDGHSQTVPKVWRLTVRTKWPKRKVLMSKANAEKWVDTAKGGKNDDDFWLFHEAFLEPHPPNEVGVAKLAFLGGMYLPKDAIGKLEEAKSVKPAFQNVIHHLP
;
A
#
# COMPACT_ATOMS: atom_id res chain seq x y z
N MET A 1 76.53 -20.81 -5.51
CA MET A 1 77.31 -22.04 -5.37
C MET A 1 76.51 -23.00 -4.50
N THR A 2 76.16 -24.17 -5.06
CA THR A 2 75.90 -25.47 -4.39
C THR A 2 74.98 -25.50 -3.16
N GLY A 3 73.88 -26.26 -3.09
CA GLY A 3 73.34 -27.29 -3.95
C GLY A 3 71.91 -27.61 -3.51
N MET A 4 71.07 -28.02 -4.46
CA MET A 4 69.65 -28.29 -4.25
C MET A 4 69.44 -29.79 -4.38
N THR A 5 69.00 -30.41 -3.28
CA THR A 5 68.85 -31.87 -3.15
C THR A 5 67.55 -32.33 -3.80
N LEU A 6 67.69 -33.23 -4.76
CA LEU A 6 66.63 -33.99 -5.41
C LEU A 6 66.17 -35.12 -4.46
N VAL A 7 64.87 -35.17 -4.14
CA VAL A 7 64.25 -36.36 -3.54
C VAL A 7 63.14 -36.84 -4.46
N ARG A 8 63.35 -38.05 -4.96
CA ARG A 8 62.46 -38.89 -5.75
C ARG A 8 62.20 -40.14 -4.90
N ASN A 9 60.95 -40.55 -4.73
CA ASN A 9 60.48 -41.91 -4.39
C ASN A 9 58.95 -41.89 -4.57
N GLU A 10 58.42 -42.48 -5.64
CA GLU A 10 58.07 -43.90 -5.82
C GLU A 10 56.78 -44.33 -5.08
N ALA A 11 55.77 -44.57 -5.93
CA ALA A 11 54.75 -45.62 -5.92
C ALA A 11 54.15 -46.12 -4.59
N GLY A 12 52.82 -45.98 -4.50
CA GLY A 12 51.97 -46.73 -3.58
C GLY A 12 50.53 -46.74 -4.07
N PHE A 13 50.22 -47.60 -5.06
CA PHE A 13 48.86 -47.95 -5.44
C PHE A 13 48.24 -48.79 -4.31
N THR A 14 47.12 -48.34 -3.74
CA THR A 14 46.23 -49.21 -2.95
C THR A 14 44.82 -49.15 -3.52
N VAL A 15 44.35 -50.34 -3.89
CA VAL A 15 43.04 -50.65 -4.44
C VAL A 15 42.08 -50.88 -3.27
N GLY A 16 40.87 -50.32 -3.40
CA GLY A 16 39.66 -50.92 -2.83
C GLY A 16 39.15 -50.26 -1.55
N ASN A 17 38.03 -49.54 -1.68
CA ASN A 17 36.90 -49.74 -0.78
C ASN A 17 35.60 -49.32 -1.49
N ARG A 18 34.72 -50.31 -1.68
CA ARG A 18 33.36 -50.18 -2.22
C ARG A 18 32.51 -49.27 -1.31
N PRO A 19 31.56 -48.51 -1.88
CA PRO A 19 30.55 -47.84 -1.07
C PRO A 19 29.56 -48.86 -0.47
N PRO A 20 29.04 -48.62 0.74
CA PRO A 20 28.06 -49.49 1.38
C PRO A 20 26.74 -49.48 0.61
N SER A 21 26.22 -50.68 0.37
CA SER A 21 24.92 -50.97 -0.21
C SER A 21 23.79 -50.38 0.63
N LEU A 22 22.97 -49.53 0.01
CA LEU A 22 21.69 -49.08 0.53
C LEU A 22 20.77 -50.29 0.74
N THR A 23 20.66 -50.75 1.98
CA THR A 23 19.62 -51.70 2.40
C THR A 23 18.31 -50.93 2.55
N ALA A 24 17.36 -51.27 1.69
CA ALA A 24 15.99 -50.77 1.72
C ALA A 24 15.33 -51.12 3.07
N ARG A 25 15.02 -50.11 3.88
CA ARG A 25 14.11 -50.27 5.01
C ARG A 25 12.70 -50.52 4.47
N ARG A 26 12.25 -51.77 4.58
CA ARG A 26 10.84 -52.18 4.51
C ARG A 26 10.04 -51.31 5.48
N TYR A 27 9.15 -50.47 4.95
CA TYR A 27 8.07 -49.90 5.73
C TYR A 27 7.10 -51.03 6.11
N LYS A 28 6.95 -51.27 7.42
CA LYS A 28 5.86 -52.08 7.95
C LYS A 28 4.56 -51.33 7.70
N GLN A 29 3.63 -51.96 6.98
CA GLN A 29 2.24 -51.49 6.88
C GLN A 29 1.60 -51.54 8.28
N PRO A 30 0.79 -50.54 8.66
CA PRO A 30 -0.02 -50.61 9.87
C PRO A 30 -1.18 -51.61 9.67
N PRO A 31 -1.65 -52.26 10.75
CA PRO A 31 -2.72 -53.24 10.67
C PRO A 31 -4.06 -52.57 10.32
N THR A 32 -4.72 -53.11 9.30
CA THR A 32 -6.13 -52.83 8.99
C THR A 32 -7.02 -53.50 10.04
N SER A 33 -7.53 -52.70 10.97
CA SER A 33 -8.61 -53.10 11.86
C SER A 33 -9.96 -52.82 11.20
N ASN A 34 -10.62 -53.90 10.80
CA ASN A 34 -12.03 -53.93 10.46
C ASN A 34 -12.85 -53.95 11.76
N SER A 35 -13.66 -52.92 12.01
CA SER A 35 -14.90 -53.02 12.81
C SER A 35 -15.81 -51.80 12.57
N PRO A 36 -17.13 -51.98 12.51
CA PRO A 36 -18.09 -51.01 12.00
C PRO A 36 -18.49 -49.98 13.07
N SER A 37 -18.55 -48.70 12.69
CA SER A 37 -19.17 -47.66 13.51
C SER A 37 -20.68 -47.60 13.24
N HIS A 38 -21.44 -47.79 14.32
CA HIS A 38 -22.88 -47.56 14.39
C HIS A 38 -23.22 -46.12 13.98
N TYR A 39 -24.14 -45.98 13.02
CA TYR A 39 -24.83 -44.73 12.72
C TYR A 39 -25.88 -44.45 13.79
N SER A 40 -25.70 -43.40 14.57
CA SER A 40 -26.76 -42.77 15.35
C SER A 40 -27.06 -41.39 14.75
N ARG A 41 -28.15 -41.33 13.97
CA ARG A 41 -28.82 -40.09 13.53
C ARG A 41 -29.49 -39.41 14.73
N PRO A 42 -29.41 -38.08 14.87
CA PRO A 42 -30.43 -37.34 15.60
C PRO A 42 -31.54 -36.91 14.63
N HIS A 43 -32.76 -37.40 14.90
CA HIS A 43 -34.00 -36.82 14.41
C HIS A 43 -34.23 -35.48 15.13
N LEU A 44 -34.31 -34.38 14.39
CA LEU A 44 -34.92 -33.14 14.88
C LEU A 44 -36.35 -33.06 14.34
N SER A 45 -37.29 -33.21 15.28
CA SER A 45 -38.72 -33.14 15.10
C SER A 45 -39.17 -31.71 14.82
N LEU A 46 -39.86 -31.53 13.69
CA LEU A 46 -40.75 -30.41 13.43
C LEU A 46 -41.94 -30.49 14.39
N ALA A 47 -42.02 -29.56 15.34
CA ALA A 47 -43.23 -29.31 16.13
C ALA A 47 -43.91 -28.05 15.60
N LEU A 48 -44.95 -28.29 14.80
CA LEU A 48 -46.00 -27.33 14.46
C LEU A 48 -46.85 -27.05 15.70
N CYS A 49 -46.86 -25.80 16.17
CA CYS A 49 -47.96 -25.29 16.98
C CYS A 49 -48.69 -24.21 16.20
N ARG A 50 -49.77 -24.65 15.53
CA ARG A 50 -50.91 -23.81 15.17
C ARG A 50 -51.81 -23.72 16.40
N SER A 51 -52.17 -22.51 16.83
CA SER A 51 -53.45 -22.28 17.48
C SER A 51 -53.98 -20.91 17.07
N SER A 52 -55.21 -20.93 16.56
CA SER A 52 -55.96 -19.81 16.01
C SER A 52 -56.95 -19.29 17.04
N LYS A 53 -57.23 -17.97 17.02
CA LYS A 53 -58.50 -17.26 17.30
C LYS A 53 -58.13 -15.78 17.54
N MET A 54 -58.24 -14.86 16.57
CA MET A 54 -59.44 -14.22 16.01
C MET A 54 -60.23 -13.43 17.07
N LEU A 55 -60.15 -12.08 17.05
CA LEU A 55 -61.27 -11.16 16.77
C LEU A 55 -60.98 -9.69 17.17
N LEU A 56 -61.38 -8.80 16.25
CA LEU A 56 -61.93 -7.44 16.40
C LEU A 56 -61.03 -6.18 16.54
N THR A 57 -61.17 -5.33 15.49
CA THR A 57 -61.40 -3.84 15.48
C THR A 57 -60.31 -2.92 16.05
N ARG A 58 -59.85 -1.82 15.43
CA ARG A 58 -60.23 -0.96 14.29
C ARG A 58 -59.02 -0.03 13.96
N PRO A 59 -59.01 0.70 12.83
CA PRO A 59 -57.88 1.51 12.32
C PRO A 59 -58.03 3.03 12.56
N LEU A 60 -56.92 3.78 12.52
CA LEU A 60 -56.79 5.25 12.29
C LEU A 60 -55.28 5.50 12.00
N ALA A 61 -54.85 5.77 10.77
CA ALA A 61 -54.78 7.08 10.09
C ALA A 61 -53.65 8.00 10.60
N ILE A 62 -53.16 8.88 9.71
CA ILE A 62 -51.98 9.80 9.75
C ILE A 62 -50.79 9.15 8.99
N LEU A 63 -50.56 9.32 7.68
CA LEU A 63 -50.69 10.44 6.73
C LEU A 63 -49.81 11.67 7.04
N SER A 64 -48.83 11.88 6.15
CA SER A 64 -48.18 13.15 5.75
C SER A 64 -47.51 14.01 6.81
N ILE A 65 -46.24 14.34 6.58
CA ILE A 65 -45.78 15.73 6.33
C ILE A 65 -44.41 15.62 5.64
N ALA A 66 -44.45 15.79 4.32
CA ALA A 66 -43.40 16.44 3.55
C ALA A 66 -43.89 17.86 3.25
N LEU A 67 -42.96 18.79 3.07
CA LEU A 67 -43.13 20.19 2.69
C LEU A 67 -43.58 21.12 3.84
N LEU A 68 -42.68 22.03 4.22
CA LEU A 68 -42.91 23.48 4.36
C LEU A 68 -41.75 24.10 5.15
N PHE A 69 -40.74 24.67 4.47
CA PHE A 69 -40.00 25.82 4.99
C PHE A 69 -39.46 26.67 3.82
N PHE A 70 -40.35 27.49 3.26
CA PHE A 70 -40.05 28.74 2.58
C PHE A 70 -41.22 29.70 2.88
N ALA A 71 -40.93 30.82 3.54
CA ALA A 71 -41.64 32.11 3.54
C ALA A 71 -41.09 32.97 4.71
N THR A 72 -40.20 33.93 4.43
CA THR A 72 -40.49 35.38 4.32
C THR A 72 -40.96 36.04 5.62
N VAL A 73 -40.12 36.92 6.17
CA VAL A 73 -40.58 38.12 6.88
C VAL A 73 -39.76 39.30 6.40
N ASP A 74 -40.46 40.24 5.76
CA ASP A 74 -40.00 41.57 5.40
C ASP A 74 -40.19 42.54 6.58
N ALA A 75 -39.18 43.40 6.72
CA ALA A 75 -39.21 44.86 6.89
C ALA A 75 -39.65 45.57 8.21
N VAL A 76 -39.01 46.75 8.33
CA VAL A 76 -39.24 47.96 9.18
C VAL A 76 -38.55 47.91 10.54
N GLY A 77 -37.72 48.86 10.99
CA GLY A 77 -37.25 50.23 10.63
C GLY A 77 -36.50 50.71 11.91
N GLU A 78 -35.38 51.42 11.89
CA GLU A 78 -35.23 52.88 11.71
C GLU A 78 -33.75 53.28 11.92
N ASP A 79 -33.34 54.33 11.19
CA ASP A 79 -32.43 55.43 11.55
C ASP A 79 -31.01 55.21 12.13
N ARG A 80 -30.00 55.61 11.33
CA ARG A 80 -29.41 56.96 11.47
C ARG A 80 -28.48 57.35 10.32
N SER A 81 -28.62 58.62 9.97
CA SER A 81 -28.02 59.40 8.88
C SER A 81 -26.65 60.00 9.25
N TYR A 82 -25.80 60.25 8.25
CA TYR A 82 -24.97 61.46 7.99
C TYR A 82 -24.21 61.21 6.67
N ALA A 83 -24.62 61.85 5.56
CA ALA A 83 -24.00 63.03 4.91
C ALA A 83 -22.53 62.78 4.45
N SER A 84 -22.11 63.04 3.21
CA SER A 84 -22.44 64.19 2.33
C SER A 84 -21.90 64.01 0.90
N ASP A 85 -22.68 64.49 -0.09
CA ASP A 85 -22.36 65.31 -1.30
C ASP A 85 -21.07 65.05 -2.12
N LEU A 86 -21.03 65.05 -3.47
CA LEU A 86 -21.55 66.00 -4.49
C LEU A 86 -21.70 65.27 -5.84
N LYS A 87 -22.87 65.28 -6.51
CA LYS A 87 -23.32 66.21 -7.58
C LYS A 87 -22.45 66.35 -8.84
N GLY A 88 -22.95 65.87 -9.99
CA GLY A 88 -22.83 66.57 -11.28
C GLY A 88 -22.78 65.70 -12.56
N PRO A 89 -23.36 66.13 -13.69
CA PRO A 89 -24.21 65.25 -14.51
C PRO A 89 -23.81 65.03 -15.99
N SER A 90 -24.39 63.95 -16.53
CA SER A 90 -25.01 63.77 -17.86
C SER A 90 -24.41 64.40 -19.13
N ARG A 91 -24.03 63.56 -20.10
CA ARG A 91 -24.33 63.70 -21.54
C ARG A 91 -24.40 62.33 -22.24
N LEU A 92 -25.59 61.98 -22.73
CA LEU A 92 -25.86 61.23 -23.97
C LEU A 92 -26.35 62.28 -25.01
N PRO A 93 -26.48 62.02 -26.34
CA PRO A 93 -26.68 60.75 -27.06
C PRO A 93 -25.74 60.62 -28.30
N SER A 94 -25.66 59.53 -29.09
CA SER A 94 -26.69 58.95 -29.94
C SER A 94 -26.20 57.67 -30.66
N PRO A 95 -27.12 56.86 -31.22
CA PRO A 95 -26.90 55.55 -31.81
C PRO A 95 -26.76 55.60 -33.35
N SER A 96 -26.16 54.58 -33.97
CA SER A 96 -26.52 54.01 -35.30
C SER A 96 -25.58 52.83 -35.62
N ASP A 97 -26.19 51.73 -36.08
CA ASP A 97 -25.64 50.70 -36.98
C ASP A 97 -24.51 49.81 -36.44
N SER A 98 -24.49 48.48 -36.59
CA SER A 98 -25.19 47.58 -37.51
C SER A 98 -25.00 46.13 -37.03
N LEU A 99 -25.92 45.27 -37.45
CA LEU A 99 -25.87 43.82 -37.41
C LEU A 99 -24.50 43.27 -37.83
N ASP A 100 -23.95 42.33 -37.06
CA ASP A 100 -23.48 41.06 -37.60
C ASP A 100 -23.37 40.02 -36.48
N ALA A 101 -24.31 39.07 -36.52
CA ALA A 101 -24.29 37.85 -35.76
C ALA A 101 -23.31 36.89 -36.44
N LEU A 102 -22.11 36.78 -35.88
CA LEU A 102 -21.24 35.62 -36.11
C LEU A 102 -21.02 34.94 -34.76
N SER A 103 -21.55 33.73 -34.70
CA SER A 103 -21.22 32.68 -33.75
C SER A 103 -19.71 32.61 -33.55
N SER A 104 -19.25 33.19 -32.44
CA SER A 104 -17.91 32.96 -31.92
C SER A 104 -17.94 31.60 -31.24
N ASP A 105 -17.59 30.55 -31.99
CA ASP A 105 -17.04 29.32 -31.43
C ASP A 105 -15.82 29.71 -30.60
N SER A 106 -16.05 29.92 -29.30
CA SER A 106 -15.01 30.15 -28.31
C SER A 106 -14.39 28.80 -27.93
N ASP A 107 -13.67 28.20 -28.87
CA ASP A 107 -12.82 27.02 -28.65
C ASP A 107 -11.40 27.39 -28.15
N ASP A 108 -11.14 28.68 -27.90
CA ASP A 108 -9.86 29.21 -27.38
C ASP A 108 -9.93 29.67 -25.91
N ALA A 109 -10.82 29.06 -25.12
CA ALA A 109 -10.76 29.25 -23.67
C ALA A 109 -9.55 28.49 -23.11
N LEU A 110 -8.56 29.23 -22.59
CA LEU A 110 -7.42 28.66 -21.88
C LEU A 110 -7.95 27.70 -20.79
N PRO A 111 -7.36 26.49 -20.66
CA PRO A 111 -7.83 25.50 -19.69
C PRO A 111 -7.85 26.12 -18.30
N SER A 112 -8.90 25.83 -17.52
CA SER A 112 -9.00 26.35 -16.17
C SER A 112 -7.75 25.94 -15.36
N ASP A 113 -7.36 26.74 -14.37
CA ASP A 113 -6.19 26.45 -13.52
C ASP A 113 -6.26 25.04 -12.89
N SER A 114 -7.49 24.53 -12.68
CA SER A 114 -7.76 23.17 -12.21
C SER A 114 -7.52 22.10 -13.29
N GLU A 115 -7.87 22.37 -14.55
CA GLU A 115 -7.61 21.49 -15.70
C GLU A 115 -6.15 21.51 -16.11
N PHE A 116 -5.49 22.66 -16.04
CA PHE A 116 -4.05 22.78 -16.25
C PHE A 116 -3.26 22.00 -15.19
N ARG A 117 -3.64 22.14 -13.90
CA ARG A 117 -3.06 21.33 -12.82
C ARG A 117 -3.38 19.85 -12.99
N ARG A 118 -4.59 19.49 -13.42
CA ARG A 118 -4.96 18.10 -13.71
C ARG A 118 -4.11 17.56 -14.86
N ALA A 119 -3.96 18.31 -15.96
CA ALA A 119 -3.15 17.96 -17.12
C ALA A 119 -1.67 17.72 -16.76
N LEU A 120 -1.08 18.61 -15.95
CA LEU A 120 0.27 18.46 -15.39
C LEU A 120 0.42 17.22 -14.48
N LEU A 121 -0.65 16.83 -13.77
CA LEU A 121 -0.66 15.65 -12.89
C LEU A 121 -1.02 14.35 -13.63
N THR A 122 -1.75 14.42 -14.75
CA THR A 122 -2.15 13.29 -15.60
C THR A 122 -1.15 12.98 -16.71
N GLU A 123 -0.15 13.83 -16.94
CA GLU A 123 0.96 13.47 -17.81
C GLU A 123 1.70 12.25 -17.22
N ALA A 124 1.26 11.09 -17.71
CA ALA A 124 1.84 9.78 -17.54
C ALA A 124 3.23 9.52 -18.20
N PRO A 125 3.95 10.44 -18.89
CA PRO A 125 5.29 10.14 -19.42
C PRO A 125 6.30 9.75 -18.33
N TYR A 126 6.04 10.09 -17.07
CA TYR A 126 6.98 9.83 -15.98
C TYR A 126 7.19 8.34 -15.70
N GLN A 127 6.17 7.49 -15.89
CA GLN A 127 6.30 6.05 -15.60
C GLN A 127 7.14 5.32 -16.66
N SER A 128 7.06 5.75 -17.93
CA SER A 128 7.77 5.14 -19.06
C SER A 128 9.27 5.44 -19.04
N ALA A 129 9.66 6.66 -18.64
CA ALA A 129 11.07 7.07 -18.57
C ALA A 129 11.84 6.47 -17.38
N LEU A 130 11.15 5.86 -16.40
CA LEU A 130 11.76 5.21 -15.24
C LEU A 130 12.22 3.77 -15.54
N LEU A 131 11.71 3.17 -16.60
CA LEU A 131 12.01 1.79 -17.01
C LEU A 131 13.22 1.69 -17.95
N THR A 132 13.74 2.82 -18.44
CA THR A 132 14.85 2.86 -19.41
C THR A 132 16.23 3.01 -18.77
N LYS A 133 16.31 3.18 -17.45
CA LYS A 133 17.60 3.28 -16.74
C LYS A 133 18.15 1.89 -16.41
N ALA A 134 19.04 1.45 -17.31
CA ALA A 134 19.84 0.23 -17.28
C ALA A 134 19.08 -1.09 -17.56
N PRO A 135 19.65 -1.99 -18.38
CA PRO A 135 19.11 -3.34 -18.54
C PRO A 135 19.20 -4.02 -17.17
N PHE A 136 18.04 -4.19 -16.53
CA PHE A 136 17.93 -5.05 -15.36
C PHE A 136 18.48 -6.44 -15.76
N PRO A 137 19.18 -7.19 -14.88
CA PRO A 137 19.84 -8.46 -15.22
C PRO A 137 18.92 -9.56 -15.75
N TRP A 138 17.60 -9.33 -15.83
CA TRP A 138 16.65 -10.25 -16.46
C TRP A 138 16.81 -10.21 -17.98
N SER A 139 17.81 -10.92 -18.50
CA SER A 139 17.78 -11.34 -19.90
C SER A 139 16.56 -12.24 -20.13
N ALA A 140 16.06 -12.29 -21.37
CA ALA A 140 14.97 -13.20 -21.75
C ALA A 140 15.28 -14.69 -21.45
N SER A 141 16.55 -15.03 -21.20
CA SER A 141 17.03 -16.36 -20.86
C SER A 141 16.93 -16.74 -19.37
N ILE A 142 16.70 -15.79 -18.45
CA ILE A 142 16.61 -16.09 -17.02
C ILE A 142 15.12 -16.21 -16.62
N PRO A 143 14.68 -17.35 -16.06
CA PRO A 143 13.31 -17.51 -15.61
C PRO A 143 13.01 -16.52 -14.47
N HIS A 144 11.91 -15.76 -14.61
CA HIS A 144 11.46 -14.78 -13.61
C HIS A 144 11.23 -15.39 -12.21
N TRP A 145 10.83 -16.66 -12.16
CA TRP A 145 10.74 -17.44 -10.94
C TRP A 145 10.93 -18.92 -11.24
N VAL A 146 11.44 -19.64 -10.25
CA VAL A 146 11.68 -21.09 -10.31
C VAL A 146 10.93 -21.78 -9.17
N PRO A 147 10.52 -23.05 -9.33
CA PRO A 147 9.97 -23.82 -8.22
C PRO A 147 10.94 -23.84 -7.03
N SER A 148 10.39 -23.72 -5.82
CA SER A 148 11.19 -23.86 -4.61
C SER A 148 11.51 -25.34 -4.37
N SER A 149 12.78 -25.65 -4.14
CA SER A 149 13.28 -27.03 -3.93
C SER A 149 12.77 -27.67 -2.63
N ASN A 150 12.28 -26.87 -1.67
CA ASN A 150 11.67 -27.33 -0.42
C ASN A 150 10.23 -26.79 -0.33
N PRO A 151 9.27 -27.41 -1.03
CA PRO A 151 7.87 -27.14 -0.73
C PRO A 151 7.62 -27.62 0.70
N ASN A 152 7.13 -26.73 1.57
CA ASN A 152 6.63 -27.16 2.88
C ASN A 152 5.61 -28.29 2.64
N PRO A 153 5.83 -29.52 3.15
CA PRO A 153 4.97 -30.66 2.84
C PRO A 153 3.53 -30.46 3.31
N PHE A 154 3.31 -29.55 4.26
CA PHE A 154 1.99 -29.18 4.78
C PHE A 154 1.31 -28.05 3.98
N SER A 155 1.98 -27.51 2.96
CA SER A 155 1.43 -26.46 2.10
C SER A 155 0.97 -27.04 0.78
N THR A 156 -0.33 -26.93 0.49
CA THR A 156 -0.91 -27.23 -0.82
C THR A 156 -0.53 -26.21 -1.90
N LEU A 157 -0.01 -25.03 -1.51
CA LEU A 157 0.43 -24.01 -2.43
C LEU A 157 1.78 -24.38 -3.05
N LYS A 158 1.89 -24.33 -4.38
CA LYS A 158 3.16 -24.40 -5.09
C LYS A 158 4.02 -23.20 -4.67
N HIS A 159 5.16 -23.49 -4.05
CA HIS A 159 6.13 -22.47 -3.65
C HIS A 159 7.06 -22.15 -4.81
N TYR A 160 7.16 -20.87 -5.15
CA TYR A 160 8.09 -20.37 -6.15
C TYR A 160 9.11 -19.47 -5.46
N LYS A 161 10.19 -19.16 -6.16
CA LYS A 161 11.14 -18.12 -5.73
C LYS A 161 11.64 -17.34 -6.93
N VAL A 162 11.84 -16.05 -6.73
CA VAL A 162 12.69 -15.24 -7.61
C VAL A 162 14.13 -15.71 -7.37
N PRO A 163 14.86 -16.18 -8.40
CA PRO A 163 16.23 -16.65 -8.24
C PRO A 163 17.16 -15.51 -7.78
N ARG A 164 18.39 -15.86 -7.37
CA ARG A 164 19.41 -14.86 -7.11
C ARG A 164 19.77 -14.13 -8.40
N PHE A 165 19.98 -12.83 -8.30
CA PHE A 165 20.47 -12.01 -9.42
C PHE A 165 21.40 -10.93 -8.89
N THR A 166 22.33 -10.51 -9.75
CA THR A 166 23.33 -9.49 -9.43
C THR A 166 23.08 -8.27 -10.32
N ILE A 167 22.96 -7.09 -9.71
CA ILE A 167 22.87 -5.84 -10.46
C ILE A 167 24.27 -5.50 -10.98
N PRO A 168 24.45 -5.00 -12.22
CA PRO A 168 25.74 -4.52 -12.69
C PRO A 168 26.36 -3.54 -11.68
N ASP A 169 27.62 -3.80 -11.29
CA ASP A 169 28.36 -3.03 -10.26
C ASP A 169 27.69 -2.96 -8.87
N GLY A 170 26.69 -3.81 -8.63
CA GLY A 170 25.84 -3.78 -7.44
C GLY A 170 25.84 -5.08 -6.64
N PRO A 171 25.07 -5.10 -5.54
CA PRO A 171 24.96 -6.28 -4.70
C PRO A 171 24.17 -7.39 -5.39
N THR A 172 24.39 -8.62 -4.90
CA THR A 172 23.57 -9.78 -5.25
C THR A 172 22.36 -9.84 -4.34
N PHE A 173 21.17 -9.99 -4.93
CA PHE A 173 19.91 -10.07 -4.23
C PHE A 173 19.30 -11.47 -4.32
N GLY A 174 18.46 -11.80 -3.33
CA GLY A 174 17.67 -13.02 -3.31
C GLY A 174 18.37 -14.28 -2.76
N PRO A 175 17.74 -15.46 -2.91
CA PRO A 175 16.47 -15.68 -3.60
C PRO A 175 15.30 -15.11 -2.80
N PHE A 176 14.27 -14.63 -3.48
CA PHE A 176 13.07 -14.11 -2.82
C PHE A 176 11.93 -15.12 -2.91
N PRO A 177 11.37 -15.59 -1.78
CA PRO A 177 10.30 -16.56 -1.81
C PRO A 177 8.98 -15.92 -2.25
N ILE A 178 8.18 -16.69 -2.98
CA ILE A 178 6.83 -16.35 -3.44
C ILE A 178 5.87 -17.36 -2.81
N GLY A 179 4.71 -16.88 -2.34
CA GLY A 179 3.72 -17.67 -1.63
C GLY A 179 3.85 -17.64 -0.11
N THR A 180 4.70 -16.76 0.43
CA THR A 180 4.80 -16.55 1.88
C THR A 180 3.62 -15.73 2.41
N ARG A 181 3.35 -15.85 3.71
CA ARG A 181 2.29 -15.08 4.39
C ARG A 181 2.82 -13.83 5.10
N LYS A 182 4.12 -13.81 5.40
CA LYS A 182 4.81 -12.77 6.19
C LYS A 182 5.95 -12.15 5.37
N PHE A 183 6.28 -10.90 5.70
CA PHE A 183 7.48 -10.24 5.20
C PHE A 183 8.69 -11.09 5.54
N GLN A 184 9.63 -11.18 4.61
CA GLN A 184 10.93 -11.77 4.87
C GLN A 184 11.87 -10.64 5.28
N PRO A 185 12.69 -10.82 6.33
CA PRO A 185 13.66 -9.83 6.79
C PRO A 185 14.87 -9.79 5.82
N THR A 186 14.62 -9.51 4.56
CA THR A 186 15.61 -9.48 3.49
C THR A 186 15.35 -8.24 2.65
N PRO A 187 16.33 -7.33 2.53
CA PRO A 187 16.20 -6.18 1.67
C PRO A 187 16.12 -6.62 0.20
N TYR A 188 15.40 -5.86 -0.60
CA TYR A 188 15.24 -6.12 -2.03
C TYR A 188 15.50 -4.83 -2.82
N PRO A 189 15.90 -4.92 -4.10
CA PRO A 189 16.09 -3.72 -4.90
C PRO A 189 14.73 -3.06 -5.13
N LEU A 190 14.64 -1.77 -4.81
CA LEU A 190 13.36 -1.04 -4.81
C LEU A 190 12.72 -1.01 -6.20
N SER A 191 13.55 -0.93 -7.25
CA SER A 191 13.11 -1.17 -8.62
C SER A 191 13.23 -2.66 -8.90
N ILE A 192 12.12 -3.41 -8.91
CA ILE A 192 12.10 -4.80 -9.38
C ILE A 192 11.02 -4.94 -10.47
N PRO A 193 11.35 -5.48 -11.66
CA PRO A 193 10.41 -5.57 -12.78
C PRO A 193 9.14 -6.36 -12.46
N HIS A 194 9.21 -7.32 -11.53
CA HIS A 194 8.08 -8.16 -11.20
C HIS A 194 6.89 -7.42 -10.57
N PHE A 195 7.11 -6.24 -9.99
CA PHE A 195 6.05 -5.39 -9.44
C PHE A 195 5.53 -4.35 -10.44
N GLN A 196 5.97 -4.34 -11.71
CA GLN A 196 5.54 -3.35 -12.72
C GLN A 196 4.04 -3.19 -12.84
N ASN A 197 3.33 -4.30 -12.79
CA ASN A 197 1.87 -4.34 -12.81
C ASN A 197 1.22 -3.64 -11.61
N THR A 198 1.92 -3.43 -10.50
CA THR A 198 1.35 -2.83 -9.28
C THR A 198 1.36 -1.31 -9.31
N TYR A 199 2.32 -0.70 -10.01
CA TYR A 199 2.43 0.76 -10.13
C TYR A 199 1.87 1.34 -11.44
N THR A 200 1.62 0.50 -12.45
CA THR A 200 1.05 0.91 -13.76
C THR A 200 -0.43 0.60 -13.93
N ARG A 201 -1.06 -0.18 -13.03
CA ARG A 201 -2.42 -0.73 -13.26
C ARG A 201 -3.51 0.32 -13.39
N GLU A 202 -3.37 1.42 -12.66
CA GLU A 202 -4.42 2.41 -12.47
C GLU A 202 -3.76 3.79 -12.58
N ALA A 203 -4.25 4.62 -13.49
CA ALA A 203 -3.93 6.04 -13.50
C ALA A 203 -4.54 6.60 -12.21
N LEU A 204 -3.75 6.74 -11.16
CA LEU A 204 -4.20 7.26 -9.88
C LEU A 204 -3.54 8.61 -9.65
N LEU A 205 -4.34 9.57 -9.20
CA LEU A 205 -3.86 10.89 -8.85
C LEU A 205 -3.35 10.86 -7.41
N LEU A 206 -2.22 11.49 -7.15
CA LEU A 206 -1.73 11.66 -5.78
C LEU A 206 -2.74 12.48 -4.98
N ALA A 207 -3.02 12.03 -3.76
CA ALA A 207 -3.92 12.71 -2.87
C ALA A 207 -3.20 13.04 -1.58
N ASP A 208 -3.46 14.23 -1.08
CA ASP A 208 -3.09 14.56 0.28
C ASP A 208 -4.08 13.91 1.23
N LEU A 209 -3.58 13.07 2.13
CA LEU A 209 -4.39 12.40 3.14
C LEU A 209 -5.18 13.38 4.01
N GLU A 210 -4.64 14.59 4.21
CA GLU A 210 -5.26 15.63 5.01
C GLU A 210 -6.38 16.36 4.25
N ASP A 211 -6.33 16.36 2.91
CA ASP A 211 -7.30 17.05 2.05
C ASP A 211 -8.47 16.16 1.67
N VAL A 212 -8.34 14.83 1.82
CA VAL A 212 -9.44 13.88 1.63
C VAL A 212 -10.39 14.05 2.83
N ALA A 213 -11.36 14.96 2.64
CA ALA A 213 -12.28 15.56 3.63
C ALA A 213 -13.06 14.60 4.54
N SER A 214 -12.98 13.29 4.31
CA SER A 214 -13.34 12.30 5.32
C SER A 214 -12.28 11.20 5.33
N GLY A 215 -11.43 11.19 6.37
CA GLY A 215 -10.46 10.10 6.55
C GLY A 215 -11.12 8.72 6.50
N TRP A 216 -12.42 8.63 6.82
CA TRP A 216 -13.24 7.42 6.66
C TRP A 216 -13.40 6.92 5.22
N GLN A 217 -13.60 7.79 4.23
CA GLN A 217 -13.70 7.35 2.83
C GLN A 217 -12.41 6.68 2.36
N LEU A 218 -11.27 7.21 2.79
CA LEU A 218 -9.96 6.62 2.51
C LEU A 218 -9.81 5.24 3.20
N LEU A 219 -10.26 5.11 4.45
CA LEU A 219 -10.18 3.85 5.20
C LEU A 219 -11.14 2.77 4.66
N ASN A 220 -12.25 3.18 4.06
CA ASN A 220 -13.20 2.27 3.41
C ASN A 220 -12.87 2.03 1.93
N GLY A 221 -11.95 2.80 1.37
CA GLY A 221 -11.53 2.75 -0.02
C GLY A 221 -10.85 1.43 -0.41
N LYS A 222 -10.61 1.28 -1.72
CA LYS A 222 -9.92 0.12 -2.27
C LYS A 222 -8.48 0.07 -1.74
N ARG A 223 -8.13 -1.07 -1.15
CA ARG A 223 -6.81 -1.36 -0.58
C ARG A 223 -5.89 -1.89 -1.67
N ILE A 224 -4.93 -1.09 -2.07
CA ILE A 224 -3.98 -1.46 -3.14
C ILE A 224 -2.57 -1.63 -2.58
N TYR A 225 -1.75 -2.38 -3.30
CA TYR A 225 -0.31 -2.51 -3.01
C TYR A 225 0.44 -1.84 -4.15
N ARG A 226 1.29 -0.86 -3.85
CA ARG A 226 2.00 -0.03 -4.83
C ARG A 226 3.40 0.32 -4.33
N PRO A 227 4.36 -0.62 -4.35
CA PRO A 227 5.76 -0.40 -3.98
C PRO A 227 6.49 0.40 -5.07
N GLU A 228 6.10 1.66 -5.26
CA GLU A 228 6.66 2.48 -6.34
C GLU A 228 8.13 2.85 -6.01
N PRO A 229 9.10 2.54 -6.90
CA PRO A 229 10.52 2.60 -6.53
C PRO A 229 10.99 3.97 -6.06
N ASN A 230 10.54 5.04 -6.71
CA ASN A 230 10.94 6.41 -6.39
C ASN A 230 10.43 6.87 -5.02
N ILE A 231 9.21 6.47 -4.64
CA ILE A 231 8.65 6.84 -3.34
C ILE A 231 9.32 6.02 -2.24
N LEU A 232 9.61 4.74 -2.47
CA LEU A 232 10.36 3.93 -1.52
C LEU A 232 11.77 4.49 -1.31
N GLU A 233 12.47 4.89 -2.37
CA GLU A 233 13.78 5.53 -2.28
C GLU A 233 13.70 6.83 -1.46
N ALA A 234 12.75 7.70 -1.78
CA ALA A 234 12.56 8.97 -1.07
C ALA A 234 12.18 8.76 0.42
N VAL A 235 11.39 7.73 0.74
CA VAL A 235 11.09 7.34 2.12
C VAL A 235 12.36 6.87 2.83
N ARG A 236 13.15 5.99 2.19
CA ARG A 236 14.40 5.48 2.75
C ARG A 236 15.36 6.63 3.04
N GLU A 237 15.55 7.55 2.11
CA GLU A 237 16.39 8.74 2.31
C GLU A 237 15.89 9.64 3.44
N ALA A 238 14.58 9.94 3.46
CA ALA A 238 13.97 10.79 4.49
C ALA A 238 14.04 10.20 5.90
N VAL A 239 14.10 8.87 6.01
CA VAL A 239 14.32 8.15 7.27
C VAL A 239 15.81 8.06 7.61
N HIS A 240 16.66 7.68 6.67
CA HIS A 240 18.08 7.45 6.92
C HIS A 240 18.84 8.72 7.26
N ALA A 241 18.59 9.82 6.56
CA ALA A 241 19.38 11.04 6.74
C ALA A 241 19.31 11.58 8.19
N PRO A 242 18.12 11.76 8.80
CA PRO A 242 18.01 12.10 10.22
C PRO A 242 18.61 11.06 11.16
N LEU A 243 18.38 9.78 10.92
CA LEU A 243 18.91 8.76 11.83
C LEU A 243 20.44 8.75 11.82
N LYS A 244 21.06 8.84 10.63
CA LYS A 244 22.52 8.92 10.47
C LYS A 244 23.10 10.18 11.11
N SER A 245 22.43 11.33 11.02
CA SER A 245 22.89 12.56 11.69
C SER A 245 22.90 12.43 13.21
N HIS A 246 22.05 11.55 13.77
CA HIS A 246 22.04 11.18 15.19
C HIS A 246 22.91 9.94 15.50
N GLY A 247 23.90 9.65 14.65
CA GLY A 247 24.88 8.58 14.87
C GLY A 247 24.33 7.16 14.70
N TRP A 248 23.09 6.98 14.23
CA TRP A 248 22.55 5.65 13.98
C TRP A 248 23.26 4.97 12.82
N LYS A 249 23.56 3.68 13.01
CA LYS A 249 24.11 2.78 11.99
C LYS A 249 23.24 1.52 11.96
N PRO A 250 22.85 1.00 10.79
CA PRO A 250 22.19 -0.29 10.68
C PRO A 250 23.05 -1.38 11.35
N ARG A 251 22.46 -2.13 12.29
CA ARG A 251 23.12 -3.21 13.03
C ARG A 251 23.00 -4.55 12.31
N GLU A 252 21.89 -4.78 11.62
CA GLU A 252 21.57 -6.04 10.95
C GLU A 252 21.15 -5.83 9.50
N GLN A 253 21.28 -6.90 8.70
CA GLN A 253 20.94 -6.89 7.29
C GLN A 253 19.42 -6.69 7.12
N GLY A 254 19.02 -5.53 6.60
CA GLY A 254 17.61 -5.16 6.40
C GLY A 254 17.06 -4.11 7.37
N GLN A 255 17.80 -3.70 8.40
CA GLN A 255 17.40 -2.55 9.23
C GLN A 255 17.43 -1.25 8.42
N GLY A 256 16.37 -0.46 8.51
CA GLY A 256 16.15 0.74 7.71
C GLY A 256 15.91 0.47 6.22
N GLU A 257 15.89 -0.78 5.78
CA GLU A 257 15.61 -1.15 4.39
C GLU A 257 14.20 -1.75 4.26
N PHE A 258 13.60 -1.59 3.09
CA PHE A 258 12.30 -2.22 2.82
C PHE A 258 12.45 -3.75 2.75
N LEU A 259 11.60 -4.43 3.49
CA LEU A 259 11.58 -5.89 3.57
C LEU A 259 10.82 -6.51 2.40
N TRP A 260 11.28 -7.68 1.93
CA TRP A 260 10.57 -8.42 0.88
C TRP A 260 9.14 -8.78 1.32
N PRO A 261 8.12 -8.34 0.58
CA PRO A 261 6.71 -8.51 0.95
C PRO A 261 6.20 -9.94 0.73
N PRO A 262 5.08 -10.33 1.37
CA PRO A 262 4.28 -11.48 0.95
C PRO A 262 3.82 -11.29 -0.50
N THR A 263 4.20 -12.21 -1.39
CA THR A 263 3.87 -12.15 -2.82
C THR A 263 3.18 -13.40 -3.32
N ILE A 264 2.34 -13.24 -4.34
CA ILE A 264 1.77 -14.31 -5.18
C ILE A 264 1.97 -13.96 -6.65
N ILE A 265 1.93 -14.97 -7.50
CA ILE A 265 1.91 -14.80 -8.96
C ILE A 265 0.48 -14.47 -9.38
N HIS A 266 0.30 -13.33 -10.02
CA HIS A 266 -0.95 -12.85 -10.57
C HIS A 266 -1.38 -13.80 -11.70
N PRO A 267 -2.59 -14.39 -11.64
CA PRO A 267 -2.99 -15.47 -12.55
C PRO A 267 -2.88 -15.14 -14.04
N SER A 268 -3.18 -13.88 -14.41
CA SER A 268 -3.19 -13.43 -15.80
C SER A 268 -2.00 -12.57 -16.24
N LYS A 269 -0.97 -12.38 -15.40
CA LYS A 269 0.19 -11.54 -15.73
C LYS A 269 1.48 -12.35 -15.57
N ALA A 270 2.00 -12.86 -16.69
CA ALA A 270 3.07 -13.87 -16.70
C ALA A 270 4.47 -13.35 -16.34
N ILE A 271 4.81 -12.07 -16.57
CA ILE A 271 6.18 -11.54 -16.40
C ILE A 271 6.24 -10.48 -15.28
N SER A 272 5.33 -9.52 -15.32
CA SER A 272 5.07 -8.54 -14.25
C SER A 272 3.93 -9.05 -13.37
N GLY A 273 4.15 -10.22 -12.78
CA GLY A 273 3.10 -10.99 -12.13
C GLY A 273 3.03 -10.83 -10.62
N LEU A 274 4.01 -10.27 -9.94
CA LEU A 274 4.00 -10.33 -8.48
C LEU A 274 3.02 -9.30 -7.91
N GLU A 275 2.16 -9.77 -7.01
CA GLU A 275 1.28 -8.91 -6.24
C GLU A 275 1.20 -9.38 -4.79
N MET A 276 0.73 -8.49 -3.91
CA MET A 276 0.44 -8.86 -2.54
C MET A 276 -0.95 -9.52 -2.45
N PRO A 277 -1.09 -10.66 -1.75
CA PRO A 277 -2.39 -11.31 -1.55
C PRO A 277 -3.43 -10.35 -0.95
N ALA A 278 -4.66 -10.39 -1.46
CA ALA A 278 -5.74 -9.51 -0.99
C ALA A 278 -6.03 -9.62 0.51
N ARG A 279 -5.92 -10.83 1.08
CA ARG A 279 -6.04 -11.07 2.53
C ARG A 279 -4.93 -10.36 3.31
N THR A 280 -3.70 -10.41 2.83
CA THR A 280 -2.56 -9.72 3.44
C THR A 280 -2.75 -8.21 3.39
N ARG A 281 -3.12 -7.65 2.23
CA ARG A 281 -3.42 -6.21 2.10
C ARG A 281 -4.50 -5.76 3.09
N SER A 282 -5.57 -6.55 3.21
CA SER A 282 -6.67 -6.25 4.13
C SER A 282 -6.24 -6.28 5.59
N GLY A 283 -5.41 -7.24 5.99
CA GLY A 283 -4.93 -7.29 7.37
C GLY A 283 -3.92 -6.18 7.70
N LEU A 284 -3.05 -5.78 6.76
CA LEU A 284 -2.16 -4.63 6.94
C LEU A 284 -2.94 -3.31 7.04
N HIS A 285 -3.97 -3.16 6.21
CA HIS A 285 -4.89 -2.02 6.32
C HIS A 285 -5.57 -1.97 7.69
N HIS A 286 -6.02 -3.11 8.20
CA HIS A 286 -6.62 -3.19 9.53
C HIS A 286 -5.63 -2.81 10.65
N GLU A 287 -4.33 -3.13 10.53
CA GLU A 287 -3.32 -2.63 11.50
C GLU A 287 -3.24 -1.10 11.50
N LEU A 288 -3.29 -0.48 10.33
CA LEU A 288 -3.30 0.98 10.24
C LEU A 288 -4.60 1.55 10.85
N THR A 289 -5.76 0.98 10.53
CA THR A 289 -7.04 1.42 11.11
C THR A 289 -7.02 1.31 12.64
N SER A 290 -6.58 0.18 13.19
CA SER A 290 -6.42 0.00 14.64
C SER A 290 -5.42 0.98 15.26
N SER A 291 -4.39 1.37 14.52
CA SER A 291 -3.44 2.41 14.96
C SER A 291 -4.10 3.79 14.98
N LEU A 292 -4.94 4.09 13.98
CA LEU A 292 -5.72 5.33 13.91
C LEU A 292 -6.78 5.39 15.02
N ASP A 293 -7.44 4.28 15.37
CA ASP A 293 -8.52 4.22 16.37
C ASP A 293 -8.11 4.78 17.74
N GLY A 294 -6.83 4.64 18.11
CA GLY A 294 -6.29 5.20 19.35
C GLY A 294 -5.25 6.30 19.13
N HIS A 295 -5.23 6.92 17.95
CA HIS A 295 -4.30 8.00 17.61
C HIS A 295 -4.84 9.35 18.08
N SER A 296 -4.00 10.14 18.74
CA SER A 296 -4.21 11.57 18.94
C SER A 296 -2.90 12.34 18.78
N GLN A 297 -2.94 13.67 18.82
CA GLN A 297 -1.71 14.47 18.86
C GLN A 297 -0.91 14.25 20.16
N THR A 298 -1.59 13.95 21.28
CA THR A 298 -0.95 13.71 22.58
C THR A 298 -0.44 12.29 22.75
N VAL A 299 -1.07 11.33 22.07
CA VAL A 299 -0.68 9.92 22.03
C VAL A 299 -0.55 9.50 20.56
N PRO A 300 0.53 9.93 19.88
CA PRO A 300 0.71 9.63 18.47
C PRO A 300 0.95 8.14 18.26
N LYS A 301 0.21 7.56 17.31
CA LYS A 301 0.35 6.17 16.83
C LYS A 301 0.55 6.09 15.32
N VAL A 302 0.26 7.19 14.63
CA VAL A 302 0.44 7.36 13.20
C VAL A 302 1.14 8.69 12.97
N TRP A 303 2.12 8.69 12.07
CA TRP A 303 2.93 9.85 11.73
C TRP A 303 2.84 10.13 10.25
N ARG A 304 3.00 11.40 9.90
CA ARG A 304 3.11 11.86 8.52
C ARG A 304 4.56 12.17 8.21
N LEU A 305 5.16 11.37 7.35
CA LEU A 305 6.47 11.60 6.76
C LEU A 305 6.33 12.44 5.49
N THR A 306 7.09 13.53 5.40
CA THR A 306 7.15 14.34 4.17
C THR A 306 8.39 13.96 3.40
N VAL A 307 8.21 13.43 2.19
CA VAL A 307 9.32 12.98 1.34
C VAL A 307 9.47 13.87 0.13
N ARG A 308 10.73 14.15 -0.23
CA ARG A 308 11.07 14.91 -1.42
C ARG A 308 11.22 13.93 -2.57
N THR A 309 10.27 13.98 -3.51
CA THR A 309 10.47 13.34 -4.82
C THR A 309 10.88 14.40 -5.84
N LYS A 310 11.15 13.99 -7.08
CA LYS A 310 11.59 14.94 -8.12
C LYS A 310 10.59 16.08 -8.31
N TRP A 311 9.29 15.83 -8.24
CA TRP A 311 8.18 16.79 -8.07
C TRP A 311 6.88 15.95 -8.09
N PRO A 312 5.85 16.18 -7.25
CA PRO A 312 5.76 17.08 -6.08
C PRO A 312 6.31 16.46 -4.77
N LYS A 313 6.29 17.23 -3.66
CA LYS A 313 6.47 16.65 -2.31
C LYS A 313 5.32 15.69 -2.02
N ARG A 314 5.62 14.53 -1.43
CA ARG A 314 4.63 13.49 -1.13
C ARG A 314 4.53 13.30 0.38
N LYS A 315 3.33 12.94 0.84
CA LYS A 315 3.03 12.67 2.26
C LYS A 315 2.76 11.18 2.42
N VAL A 316 3.54 10.53 3.28
CA VAL A 316 3.45 9.10 3.55
C VAL A 316 3.06 8.91 5.01
N LEU A 317 2.03 8.10 5.26
CA LEU A 317 1.71 7.67 6.63
C LEU A 317 2.65 6.58 7.07
N MET A 318 3.13 6.72 8.30
CA MET A 318 3.93 5.75 9.01
C MET A 318 3.15 5.27 10.23
N SER A 319 3.09 3.96 10.42
CA SER A 319 2.48 3.34 11.60
C SER A 319 3.29 2.14 12.04
N LYS A 320 3.36 1.91 13.35
CA LYS A 320 4.01 0.72 13.92
C LYS A 320 3.08 -0.48 13.77
N ALA A 321 3.62 -1.65 13.45
CA ALA A 321 2.88 -2.90 13.35
C ALA A 321 3.52 -4.00 14.18
N ASN A 322 2.72 -5.00 14.55
CA ASN A 322 3.20 -6.18 15.27
C ASN A 322 4.14 -7.01 14.38
N ALA A 323 5.45 -6.94 14.65
CA ALA A 323 6.48 -7.66 13.89
C ALA A 323 6.27 -9.18 13.92
N GLU A 324 5.86 -9.76 15.06
CA GLU A 324 5.63 -11.22 15.18
C GLU A 324 4.50 -11.69 14.27
N LYS A 325 3.48 -10.86 14.06
CA LYS A 325 2.36 -11.16 13.17
C LYS A 325 2.76 -11.04 11.69
N TRP A 326 3.54 -10.02 11.35
CA TRP A 326 3.75 -9.62 9.96
C TRP A 326 5.08 -10.01 9.36
N VAL A 327 6.12 -10.24 10.17
CA VAL A 327 7.47 -10.57 9.74
C VAL A 327 7.83 -11.99 10.15
N ASP A 328 8.58 -12.67 9.29
CA ASP A 328 9.16 -13.99 9.59
C ASP A 328 10.34 -13.83 10.56
N THR A 329 10.04 -13.68 11.85
CA THR A 329 11.01 -13.45 12.93
C THR A 329 11.98 -14.60 13.15
N ALA A 330 11.67 -15.81 12.66
CA ALA A 330 12.58 -16.95 12.67
C ALA A 330 13.89 -16.67 11.92
N LYS A 331 13.92 -15.63 11.07
CA LYS A 331 15.04 -15.27 10.22
C LYS A 331 15.65 -13.89 10.51
N GLY A 332 15.15 -13.15 11.50
CA GLY A 332 15.64 -11.80 11.77
C GLY A 332 14.62 -10.94 12.51
N GLY A 333 14.90 -10.72 13.79
CA GLY A 333 14.13 -9.87 14.68
C GLY A 333 14.64 -10.04 16.10
N LYS A 334 15.64 -9.24 16.49
CA LYS A 334 15.95 -9.02 17.91
C LYS A 334 15.05 -7.92 18.46
N ASN A 335 14.81 -7.98 19.77
CA ASN A 335 13.84 -7.16 20.53
C ASN A 335 14.03 -5.64 20.48
N ASP A 336 14.98 -5.09 19.72
CA ASP A 336 15.40 -3.68 19.79
C ASP A 336 14.83 -2.80 18.67
N ASP A 337 14.20 -3.39 17.66
CA ASP A 337 13.60 -2.66 16.54
C ASP A 337 12.09 -2.84 16.47
N ASP A 338 11.44 -1.82 15.93
CA ASP A 338 10.02 -1.82 15.64
C ASP A 338 9.78 -1.97 14.13
N PHE A 339 8.76 -2.74 13.75
CA PHE A 339 8.36 -2.88 12.36
C PHE A 339 7.38 -1.76 11.99
N TRP A 340 7.72 -0.99 10.96
CA TRP A 340 6.96 0.16 10.48
C TRP A 340 6.34 -0.11 9.12
N LEU A 341 5.09 0.30 8.94
CA LEU A 341 4.32 0.24 7.70
C LEU A 341 4.18 1.63 7.08
N PHE A 342 4.27 1.69 5.75
CA PHE A 342 4.20 2.93 4.98
C PHE A 342 3.01 2.91 4.02
N HIS A 343 2.20 3.96 4.05
CA HIS A 343 1.01 4.10 3.22
C HIS A 343 0.92 5.48 2.57
N GLU A 344 0.25 5.55 1.43
CA GLU A 344 0.03 6.81 0.72
C GLU A 344 -1.37 6.85 0.10
N ALA A 345 -1.99 8.02 0.10
CA ALA A 345 -3.31 8.20 -0.49
C ALA A 345 -3.26 8.54 -1.99
N PHE A 346 -4.30 8.07 -2.66
CA PHE A 346 -4.54 8.30 -4.06
C PHE A 346 -6.02 8.57 -4.30
N LEU A 347 -6.34 9.22 -5.41
CA LEU A 347 -7.70 9.36 -5.93
C LEU A 347 -7.81 8.65 -7.27
N GLU A 348 -8.90 7.93 -7.48
CA GLU A 348 -9.28 7.51 -8.83
C GLU A 348 -9.68 8.73 -9.66
N PRO A 349 -9.15 8.90 -10.88
CA PRO A 349 -9.62 9.92 -11.80
C PRO A 349 -11.08 9.62 -12.11
N HIS A 350 -11.92 10.64 -11.96
CA HIS A 350 -13.34 10.57 -12.24
C HIS A 350 -13.70 11.65 -13.28
N PRO A 351 -14.84 11.49 -13.98
CA PRO A 351 -15.37 12.51 -14.87
C PRO A 351 -15.46 13.89 -14.20
N PRO A 352 -15.47 14.99 -14.97
CA PRO A 352 -15.68 16.31 -14.41
C PRO A 352 -16.97 16.34 -13.58
N ASN A 353 -16.88 16.88 -12.36
CA ASN A 353 -17.93 17.00 -11.33
C ASN A 353 -18.13 15.82 -10.36
N GLU A 354 -17.35 14.74 -10.47
CA GLU A 354 -17.39 13.64 -9.51
C GLU A 354 -16.17 13.66 -8.57
N VAL A 355 -16.42 13.50 -7.27
CA VAL A 355 -15.35 13.33 -6.28
C VAL A 355 -14.74 11.95 -6.47
N GLY A 356 -13.46 11.92 -6.86
CA GLY A 356 -12.75 10.66 -7.06
C GLY A 356 -12.78 9.77 -5.81
N VAL A 357 -12.89 8.46 -6.01
CA VAL A 357 -12.85 7.51 -4.90
C VAL A 357 -11.45 7.47 -4.30
N ALA A 358 -11.34 7.81 -3.02
CA ALA A 358 -10.09 7.75 -2.29
C ALA A 358 -9.61 6.30 -2.14
N LYS A 359 -8.31 6.10 -2.32
CA LYS A 359 -7.62 4.84 -2.17
C LYS A 359 -6.44 4.99 -1.26
N LEU A 360 -6.19 3.95 -0.47
CA LEU A 360 -4.99 3.84 0.33
C LEU A 360 -4.08 2.76 -0.25
N ALA A 361 -2.89 3.18 -0.66
CA ALA A 361 -1.86 2.30 -1.15
C ALA A 361 -0.90 1.93 -0.03
N PHE A 362 -0.72 0.63 0.19
CA PHE A 362 0.39 0.13 0.97
C PHE A 362 1.67 0.15 0.13
N LEU A 363 2.72 0.80 0.62
CA LEU A 363 4.01 0.94 -0.07
C LEU A 363 4.97 -0.19 0.31
N GLY A 364 5.11 -0.48 1.60
CA GLY A 364 6.08 -1.43 2.12
C GLY A 364 6.24 -1.33 3.63
N GLY A 365 7.16 -2.12 4.19
CA GLY A 365 7.53 -2.04 5.60
C GLY A 365 9.02 -2.20 5.84
N MET A 366 9.51 -1.60 6.92
CA MET A 366 10.93 -1.62 7.32
C MET A 366 11.08 -1.73 8.83
N TYR A 367 12.18 -2.29 9.30
CA TYR A 367 12.56 -2.20 10.71
C TYR A 367 13.25 -0.87 11.00
N LEU A 368 12.85 -0.20 12.08
CA LEU A 368 13.50 1.01 12.59
C LEU A 368 13.84 0.85 14.07
N PRO A 369 14.90 1.50 14.57
CA PRO A 369 15.20 1.47 15.99
C PRO A 369 14.04 2.06 16.81
N LYS A 370 13.84 1.59 18.05
CA LYS A 370 12.76 2.08 18.94
C LYS A 370 12.73 3.60 19.13
N ASP A 371 13.89 4.26 19.06
CA ASP A 371 14.04 5.70 19.21
C ASP A 371 13.92 6.47 17.88
N ALA A 372 13.58 5.80 16.78
CA ALA A 372 13.55 6.41 15.45
C ALA A 372 12.61 7.60 15.37
N ILE A 373 11.40 7.50 15.92
CA ILE A 373 10.40 8.56 15.83
C ILE A 373 10.90 9.83 16.51
N GLY A 374 11.47 9.76 17.70
CA GLY A 374 11.99 10.94 18.40
C GLY A 374 13.03 11.67 17.55
N LYS A 375 13.96 10.94 16.93
CA LYS A 375 14.99 11.51 16.03
C LYS A 375 14.39 12.09 14.75
N LEU A 376 13.36 11.45 14.19
CA LEU A 376 12.69 11.92 12.98
C LEU A 376 11.84 13.16 13.24
N GLU A 377 11.23 13.29 14.43
CA GLU A 377 10.48 14.46 14.86
C GLU A 377 11.40 15.64 15.16
N GLU A 378 12.52 15.41 15.85
CA GLU A 378 13.56 16.42 16.10
C GLU A 378 14.09 17.01 14.79
N ALA A 379 14.31 16.17 13.79
CA ALA A 379 14.71 16.59 12.44
C ALA A 379 13.57 17.20 11.59
N LYS A 380 12.34 17.25 12.11
CA LYS A 380 11.13 17.71 11.41
C LYS A 380 10.82 16.94 10.13
N SER A 381 11.30 15.71 10.01
CA SER A 381 11.01 14.81 8.88
C SER A 381 9.63 14.18 9.02
N VAL A 382 9.22 13.89 10.25
CA VAL A 382 7.89 13.41 10.59
C VAL A 382 7.19 14.36 11.57
N LYS A 383 5.88 14.28 11.61
CA LYS A 383 5.04 14.85 12.67
C LYS A 383 3.86 13.91 12.92
N PRO A 384 3.19 13.96 14.09
CA PRO A 384 1.95 13.24 14.28
C PRO A 384 0.97 13.48 13.13
N ALA A 385 0.30 12.43 12.68
CA ALA A 385 -0.74 12.56 11.67
C ALA A 385 -1.93 13.36 12.22
N PHE A 386 -2.82 13.78 11.33
CA PHE A 386 -3.95 14.68 11.63
C PHE A 386 -4.90 14.11 12.69
N GLN A 387 -5.49 15.02 13.48
CA GLN A 387 -6.36 14.70 14.62
C GLN A 387 -7.79 14.29 14.21
N ASN A 388 -8.19 14.61 12.97
CA ASN A 388 -9.61 14.75 12.59
C ASN A 388 -10.27 13.52 11.95
N VAL A 389 -9.67 12.32 11.98
CA VAL A 389 -10.34 11.16 11.35
C VAL A 389 -11.54 10.67 12.15
N ILE A 390 -11.48 10.75 13.48
CA ILE A 390 -12.40 9.99 14.36
C ILE A 390 -13.42 10.88 15.07
N HIS A 391 -13.12 12.15 15.32
CA HIS A 391 -14.02 13.06 16.02
C HIS A 391 -15.31 13.46 15.25
N HIS A 392 -15.50 12.94 14.04
CA HIS A 392 -16.72 13.12 13.25
C HIS A 392 -17.61 11.87 13.19
N LEU A 393 -17.44 10.94 14.13
CA LEU A 393 -18.42 9.87 14.35
C LEU A 393 -19.61 10.44 15.14
N PRO A 394 -20.84 10.41 14.60
CA PRO A 394 -22.05 10.71 15.36
C PRO A 394 -22.31 9.70 16.48
#